data_AF-A0A2U1IUU2-F1
#
_entry.id   AF-A0A2U1IUU2-F1
#
_cell.length_a   1.000
_cell.length_b   1.000
_cell.length_c   1.000
_cell.angle_alpha   90.00
_cell.angle_beta   90.00
_cell.angle_gamma   90.00
#
_symmetry.space_group_name_H-M   'P 1'
#
loop_
_entity.id
_entity.type
_entity.pdbx_description
1 polymer ?
#
loop_
_entity_poly.entity_id
_entity_poly.type
_entity_poly.pdbx_seq_one_letter_code
_entity_poly.pdbx_strand_id
1 'polypeptide(L)'
;MLCVLVLWSKHDDWASKGVKVFGLVETKLPRFKIPMLPTIADGKDVMSSALTMMVIGVVESVIISREYASRNHYSVSSNRELVALGMSNIVGGFFGAYPAFGSLSRSKLNEKSKGKTQLSGIITFTVVFAFVYSFLPLLQLLPRATLSAVVIYTMVGLLPPFPKSIIFLIGVRAWNDLILLVLVFLITVFVSVESGILFAISASVVVVIKRTNLPRIKLLGRVSGSTTEFHPIHESNDELRVSHIDGMLIVCVEEPLYFANTAQIRGRLNRLELFGDMRVHPSEDRRLPPTRAIVFEFSMMHSVDGR
;
A
#
# COMPACT_ATOMS: atom_id res chain seq x y z
N MET A 1 -34.06 -1.83 12.92
CA MET A 1 -34.25 -1.13 11.62
C MET A 1 -34.71 -2.08 10.53
N LEU A 2 -33.90 -3.07 10.12
CA LEU A 2 -34.27 -4.04 9.05
C LEU A 2 -35.57 -4.81 9.35
N CYS A 3 -35.75 -5.32 10.57
CA CYS A 3 -37.00 -6.02 10.94
C CYS A 3 -38.23 -5.09 10.86
N VAL A 4 -38.10 -3.81 11.20
CA VAL A 4 -39.19 -2.83 11.12
C VAL A 4 -39.56 -2.56 9.66
N LEU A 5 -38.56 -2.42 8.79
CA LEU A 5 -38.75 -2.23 7.35
C LEU A 5 -39.40 -3.45 6.69
N VAL A 6 -39.05 -4.67 7.14
CA VAL A 6 -39.69 -5.91 6.69
C VAL A 6 -41.15 -5.97 7.14
N LEU A 7 -41.42 -5.69 8.42
CA LEU A 7 -42.78 -5.70 8.94
C LEU A 7 -43.67 -4.65 8.25
N TRP A 8 -43.11 -3.48 7.97
CA TRP A 8 -43.80 -2.42 7.24
C TRP A 8 -44.03 -2.80 5.77
N SER A 9 -43.02 -3.38 5.12
CA SER A 9 -43.15 -3.91 3.75
C SER A 9 -44.17 -5.03 3.64
N LYS A 10 -44.31 -5.87 4.69
CA LYS A 10 -45.32 -6.93 4.77
C LYS A 10 -46.72 -6.35 4.97
N HIS A 11 -46.84 -5.29 5.77
CA HIS A 11 -48.12 -4.61 6.02
C HIS A 11 -48.64 -3.93 4.75
N ASP A 12 -47.78 -3.19 4.05
CA ASP A 12 -48.19 -2.35 2.92
C ASP A 12 -48.13 -3.05 1.56
N ASP A 13 -47.69 -4.33 1.53
CA ASP A 13 -47.52 -5.18 0.36
C ASP A 13 -46.97 -4.43 -0.86
N TRP A 14 -45.77 -3.88 -0.71
CA TRP A 14 -45.17 -3.04 -1.75
C TRP A 14 -44.93 -3.77 -3.09
N ALA A 15 -44.87 -5.11 -3.07
CA ALA A 15 -44.75 -5.93 -4.26
C ALA A 15 -45.98 -5.78 -5.18
N SER A 16 -47.20 -5.80 -4.64
CA SER A 16 -48.42 -5.60 -5.42
C SER A 16 -48.59 -4.17 -5.93
N LYS A 17 -47.93 -3.21 -5.28
CA LYS A 17 -47.87 -1.78 -5.69
C LYS A 17 -46.80 -1.50 -6.76
N GLY A 18 -46.15 -2.52 -7.31
CA GLY A 18 -45.18 -2.39 -8.40
C GLY A 18 -43.75 -2.02 -7.97
N VAL A 19 -43.45 -2.03 -6.66
CA VAL A 19 -42.10 -1.78 -6.16
C VAL A 19 -41.24 -3.03 -6.34
N LYS A 20 -40.05 -2.87 -6.95
CA LYS A 20 -39.10 -3.97 -7.10
C LYS A 20 -38.56 -4.41 -5.73
N VAL A 21 -38.97 -5.59 -5.30
CA VAL A 21 -38.47 -6.26 -4.10
C VAL A 21 -37.25 -7.14 -4.40
N PHE A 22 -36.60 -7.62 -3.35
CA PHE A 22 -35.44 -8.49 -3.42
C PHE A 22 -35.77 -9.81 -4.15
N GLY A 23 -36.94 -10.39 -3.85
CA GLY A 23 -37.46 -11.57 -4.54
C GLY A 23 -37.07 -12.90 -3.87
N LEU A 24 -37.51 -14.01 -4.48
CA LEU A 24 -37.29 -15.36 -3.98
C LEU A 24 -35.80 -15.72 -4.01
N VAL A 25 -35.27 -16.11 -2.85
CA VAL A 25 -33.93 -16.68 -2.71
C VAL A 25 -34.08 -18.08 -2.17
N GLU A 26 -33.56 -19.07 -2.91
CA GLU A 26 -33.58 -20.47 -2.47
C GLU A 26 -32.69 -20.66 -1.23
N THR A 27 -33.30 -21.06 -0.12
CA THR A 27 -32.62 -21.43 1.14
C THR A 27 -31.99 -22.81 1.03
N LYS A 28 -31.06 -23.01 0.11
CA LYS A 28 -30.27 -24.26 0.06
C LYS A 28 -29.01 -24.09 0.88
N LEU A 29 -28.78 -25.01 1.81
CA LEU A 29 -27.50 -25.10 2.52
C LEU A 29 -26.36 -25.23 1.50
N PRO A 30 -25.22 -24.56 1.72
CA PRO A 30 -24.08 -24.67 0.83
C PRO A 30 -23.63 -26.13 0.81
N ARG A 31 -23.64 -26.74 -0.38
CA ARG A 31 -23.16 -28.11 -0.59
C ARG A 31 -21.71 -28.05 -1.05
N PHE A 32 -20.91 -29.02 -0.60
CA PHE A 32 -19.59 -29.24 -1.14
C PHE A 32 -19.69 -29.50 -2.65
N LYS A 33 -18.96 -28.70 -3.43
CA LYS A 33 -18.86 -28.77 -4.89
C LYS A 33 -17.40 -28.62 -5.26
N ILE A 34 -16.92 -29.49 -6.14
CA ILE A 34 -15.60 -29.32 -6.74
C ILE A 34 -15.74 -28.25 -7.84
N PRO A 35 -15.00 -27.12 -7.77
CA PRO A 35 -15.07 -26.10 -8.80
C PRO A 35 -14.58 -26.68 -10.13
N MET A 36 -15.34 -26.47 -11.20
CA MET A 36 -14.93 -26.84 -12.55
C MET A 36 -13.78 -25.93 -12.99
N LEU A 37 -12.75 -26.52 -13.61
CA LEU A 37 -11.66 -25.74 -14.18
C LEU A 37 -12.16 -24.97 -15.41
N PRO A 38 -11.82 -23.69 -15.56
CA PRO A 38 -12.23 -22.91 -16.72
C PRO A 38 -11.60 -23.46 -18.01
N THR A 39 -12.31 -23.31 -19.13
CA THR A 39 -11.75 -23.55 -20.46
C THR A 39 -10.56 -22.63 -20.71
N ILE A 40 -9.62 -23.00 -21.59
CA ILE A 40 -8.43 -22.18 -21.91
C ILE A 40 -8.79 -20.74 -22.32
N ALA A 41 -9.94 -20.56 -22.99
CA ALA A 41 -10.45 -19.25 -23.36
C ALA A 41 -10.83 -18.38 -22.15
N ASP A 42 -11.62 -18.94 -21.22
CA ASP A 42 -12.07 -18.24 -20.00
C ASP A 42 -10.97 -18.13 -18.94
N GLY A 43 -9.96 -19.01 -19.02
CA GLY A 43 -8.89 -19.10 -18.04
C GLY A 43 -8.08 -17.81 -17.91
N LYS A 44 -7.92 -17.05 -19.00
CA LYS A 44 -7.20 -15.76 -18.97
C LYS A 44 -7.96 -14.70 -18.17
N ASP A 45 -9.26 -14.55 -18.42
CA ASP A 45 -10.08 -13.55 -17.75
C ASP A 45 -10.27 -13.88 -16.28
N VAL A 46 -10.55 -15.16 -15.97
CA VAL A 46 -10.66 -15.65 -14.60
C VAL A 46 -9.34 -15.46 -13.84
N MET A 47 -8.20 -15.77 -14.46
CA MET A 47 -6.89 -15.59 -13.82
C MET A 47 -6.58 -14.11 -13.55
N SER A 48 -6.86 -13.22 -14.51
CA SER A 48 -6.62 -11.78 -14.38
C SER A 48 -7.43 -11.18 -13.22
N SER A 49 -8.74 -11.45 -13.16
CA SER A 49 -9.58 -10.96 -12.08
C SER A 49 -9.25 -11.62 -10.75
N ALA A 50 -8.91 -12.92 -10.72
CA ALA A 50 -8.49 -13.61 -9.50
C ALA A 50 -7.19 -13.02 -8.92
N LEU A 51 -6.19 -12.74 -9.76
CA LEU A 51 -4.94 -12.11 -9.35
C LEU A 51 -5.19 -10.70 -8.80
N THR A 52 -6.05 -9.94 -9.47
CA THR A 52 -6.40 -8.59 -9.02
C THR A 52 -7.12 -8.62 -7.67
N MET A 53 -8.11 -9.49 -7.50
CA MET A 53 -8.80 -9.68 -6.21
C MET A 53 -7.84 -10.15 -5.11
N MET A 54 -6.92 -11.06 -5.42
CA MET A 54 -5.91 -11.52 -4.48
C MET A 54 -5.05 -10.35 -3.99
N VAL A 55 -4.52 -9.53 -4.89
CA VAL A 55 -3.66 -8.39 -4.52
C VAL A 55 -4.42 -7.40 -3.66
N ILE A 56 -5.63 -7.00 -4.06
CA ILE A 56 -6.47 -6.07 -3.30
C ILE A 56 -6.75 -6.61 -1.90
N GLY A 57 -7.25 -7.84 -1.84
CA GLY A 57 -7.73 -8.42 -0.60
C GLY A 57 -6.62 -8.75 0.39
N VAL A 58 -5.46 -9.18 -0.10
CA VAL A 58 -4.26 -9.36 0.73
C VAL A 58 -3.79 -8.02 1.29
N VAL A 59 -3.69 -6.99 0.45
CA VAL A 59 -3.25 -5.66 0.88
C VAL A 59 -4.22 -5.10 1.93
N GLU A 60 -5.53 -5.19 1.67
CA GLU A 60 -6.57 -4.77 2.62
C GLU A 60 -6.44 -5.51 3.95
N SER A 61 -6.36 -6.85 3.94
CA SER A 61 -6.27 -7.64 5.17
C SER A 61 -4.99 -7.38 5.96
N VAL A 62 -3.84 -7.22 5.28
CA VAL A 62 -2.56 -6.92 5.94
C VAL A 62 -2.56 -5.52 6.54
N ILE A 63 -3.10 -4.52 5.85
CA ILE A 63 -3.23 -3.15 6.37
C ILE A 63 -4.08 -3.15 7.64
N ILE A 64 -5.27 -3.76 7.57
CA ILE A 64 -6.18 -3.88 8.73
C ILE A 64 -5.45 -4.58 9.88
N SER A 65 -4.88 -5.77 9.62
CA SER A 65 -4.22 -6.55 10.67
C SER A 65 -3.09 -5.79 11.34
N ARG A 66 -2.27 -5.06 10.57
CA ARG A 66 -1.18 -4.22 11.12
C ARG A 66 -1.71 -3.02 11.89
N GLU A 67 -2.78 -2.39 11.41
CA GLU A 67 -3.40 -1.27 12.12
C GLU A 67 -3.89 -1.69 13.51
N TYR A 68 -4.64 -2.80 13.61
CA TYR A 68 -5.14 -3.29 14.90
C TYR A 68 -4.02 -3.86 15.78
N ALA A 69 -3.01 -4.50 15.19
CA ALA A 69 -1.81 -4.97 15.90
C ALA A 69 -1.07 -3.83 16.59
N SER A 70 -0.88 -2.72 15.86
CA SER A 70 -0.27 -1.50 16.38
C SER A 70 -1.11 -0.88 17.51
N ARG A 71 -2.43 -0.73 17.30
CA ARG A 71 -3.36 -0.14 18.28
C ARG A 71 -3.48 -0.95 19.57
N ASN A 72 -3.41 -2.28 19.48
CA ASN A 72 -3.62 -3.19 20.61
C ASN A 72 -2.32 -3.85 21.10
N HIS A 73 -1.16 -3.36 20.64
CA HIS A 73 0.17 -3.79 21.09
C HIS A 73 0.45 -5.30 20.99
N TYR A 74 0.04 -5.92 19.89
CA TYR A 74 0.40 -7.31 19.57
C TYR A 74 1.13 -7.40 18.23
N SER A 75 1.84 -8.51 18.00
CA SER A 75 2.55 -8.77 16.75
C SER A 75 1.70 -9.62 15.80
N VAL A 76 1.69 -9.26 14.52
CA VAL A 76 1.07 -10.09 13.46
C VAL A 76 2.15 -10.55 12.48
N SER A 77 2.13 -11.85 12.16
CA SER A 77 2.94 -12.40 11.09
C SER A 77 2.18 -12.35 9.77
N SER A 78 2.65 -11.53 8.82
CA SER A 78 2.07 -11.44 7.47
C SER A 78 2.01 -12.80 6.76
N ASN A 79 3.02 -13.66 6.94
CA ASN A 79 3.02 -14.99 6.31
C ASN A 79 1.90 -15.89 6.85
N ARG A 80 1.63 -15.87 8.16
CA ARG A 80 0.54 -16.66 8.76
C ARG A 80 -0.82 -16.16 8.29
N GLU A 81 -0.98 -14.83 8.19
CA GLU A 81 -2.20 -14.21 7.70
C GLU A 81 -2.49 -14.59 6.24
N LEU A 82 -1.46 -14.56 5.39
CA LEU A 82 -1.57 -14.99 3.99
C LEU A 82 -2.00 -16.45 3.85
N VAL A 83 -1.42 -17.35 4.63
CA VAL A 83 -1.80 -18.77 4.63
C VAL A 83 -3.24 -18.94 5.12
N ALA A 84 -3.64 -18.24 6.18
CA ALA A 84 -5.00 -18.30 6.71
C ALA A 84 -6.03 -17.80 5.68
N LEU A 85 -5.78 -16.67 5.02
CA LEU A 85 -6.62 -16.13 3.95
C LEU A 85 -6.71 -17.07 2.75
N GLY A 86 -5.58 -17.63 2.31
CA GLY A 86 -5.53 -18.59 1.21
C GLY A 86 -6.36 -19.84 1.52
N MET A 87 -6.15 -20.44 2.68
CA MET A 87 -6.91 -21.62 3.12
C MET A 87 -8.40 -21.32 3.27
N SER A 88 -8.76 -20.17 3.83
CA SER A 88 -10.17 -19.75 3.96
C SER A 88 -10.85 -19.62 2.60
N ASN A 89 -10.16 -19.06 1.60
CA ASN A 89 -10.70 -18.90 0.26
C ASN A 89 -10.75 -20.21 -0.54
N ILE A 90 -9.78 -21.11 -0.35
CA ILE A 90 -9.82 -22.46 -0.94
C ILE A 90 -11.02 -23.23 -0.39
N VAL A 91 -11.17 -23.28 0.94
CA VAL A 91 -12.31 -23.94 1.59
C VAL A 91 -13.62 -23.27 1.13
N GLY A 92 -13.69 -21.94 1.14
CA GLY A 92 -14.85 -21.20 0.64
C GLY A 92 -15.21 -21.53 -0.81
N GLY A 93 -14.22 -21.68 -1.68
CA GLY A 93 -14.40 -22.05 -3.09
C GLY A 93 -15.13 -23.38 -3.27
N PHE A 94 -14.84 -24.39 -2.43
CA PHE A 94 -15.57 -25.67 -2.44
C PHE A 94 -17.04 -25.55 -2.03
N PHE A 95 -17.43 -24.46 -1.37
CA PHE A 95 -18.82 -24.17 -1.02
C PHE A 95 -19.46 -23.12 -1.94
N GLY A 96 -18.76 -22.69 -3.00
CA GLY A 96 -19.22 -21.64 -3.91
C GLY A 96 -19.24 -20.24 -3.29
N ALA A 97 -18.40 -19.99 -2.28
CA ALA A 97 -18.29 -18.69 -1.65
C ALA A 97 -17.55 -17.69 -2.55
N TYR A 98 -17.94 -16.42 -2.47
CA TYR A 98 -17.15 -15.33 -3.02
C TYR A 98 -15.83 -15.17 -2.24
N PRO A 99 -14.77 -14.64 -2.89
CA PRO A 99 -13.52 -14.31 -2.21
C PRO A 99 -13.76 -13.42 -0.99
N ALA A 100 -13.19 -13.81 0.15
CA ALA A 100 -13.34 -13.14 1.43
C ALA A 100 -12.00 -12.64 1.94
N PHE A 101 -12.01 -11.41 2.46
CA PHE A 101 -10.84 -10.70 3.00
C PHE A 101 -11.17 -10.01 4.32
N GLY A 102 -10.15 -9.43 4.97
CA GLY A 102 -10.34 -8.62 6.16
C GLY A 102 -11.27 -7.44 5.90
N SER A 103 -12.11 -7.09 6.89
CA SER A 103 -13.07 -5.98 6.77
C SER A 103 -12.83 -4.94 7.86
N LEU A 104 -12.50 -3.71 7.46
CA LEU A 104 -12.23 -2.61 8.38
C LEU A 104 -13.47 -2.30 9.24
N SER A 105 -14.64 -2.25 8.61
CA SER A 105 -15.91 -1.94 9.29
C SER A 105 -16.27 -2.98 10.36
N ARG A 106 -16.17 -4.27 10.03
CA ARG A 106 -16.48 -5.36 10.97
C ARG A 106 -15.46 -5.44 12.10
N SER A 107 -14.18 -5.26 11.80
CA SER A 107 -13.12 -5.25 12.81
C SER A 107 -13.29 -4.09 13.78
N LYS A 108 -13.66 -2.90 13.28
CA LYS A 108 -13.93 -1.71 14.10
C LYS A 108 -15.11 -1.91 15.02
N LEU A 109 -16.17 -2.56 14.53
CA LEU A 109 -17.33 -2.89 15.36
C LEU A 109 -16.95 -3.90 16.44
N ASN A 110 -16.19 -4.95 16.09
CA ASN A 110 -15.74 -5.96 17.04
C ASN A 110 -14.85 -5.36 18.14
N GLU A 111 -13.93 -4.46 17.80
CA GLU A 111 -13.10 -3.73 18.77
C GLU A 111 -13.95 -2.81 19.66
N LYS A 112 -14.90 -2.06 19.10
CA LYS A 112 -15.86 -1.26 19.88
C LYS A 112 -16.70 -2.10 20.84
N SER A 113 -17.05 -3.32 20.44
CA SER A 113 -17.72 -4.31 21.29
C SER A 113 -16.78 -5.01 22.27
N LYS A 114 -15.51 -4.59 22.36
CA LYS A 114 -14.46 -5.13 23.25
C LYS A 114 -14.16 -6.62 22.98
N GLY A 115 -14.30 -7.08 21.74
CA GLY A 115 -13.91 -8.43 21.34
C GLY A 115 -12.39 -8.63 21.43
N LYS A 116 -11.94 -9.56 22.27
CA LYS A 116 -10.50 -9.80 22.53
C LYS A 116 -9.95 -11.09 21.91
N THR A 117 -10.82 -12.02 21.54
CA THR A 117 -10.43 -13.35 21.07
C THR A 117 -11.11 -13.69 19.76
N GLN A 118 -10.56 -14.66 19.02
CA GLN A 118 -11.12 -15.15 17.76
C GLN A 118 -12.51 -15.80 17.92
N LEU A 119 -12.92 -16.14 19.15
CA LEU A 119 -14.27 -16.63 19.46
C LEU A 119 -15.35 -15.63 19.01
N SER A 120 -15.07 -14.32 18.99
CA SER A 120 -16.05 -13.33 18.51
C SER A 120 -16.39 -13.55 17.03
N GLY A 121 -15.43 -14.02 16.22
CA GLY A 121 -15.66 -14.40 14.83
C GLY A 121 -16.59 -15.61 14.71
N ILE A 122 -16.38 -16.64 15.53
CA ILE A 122 -17.23 -17.85 15.55
C ILE A 122 -18.65 -17.53 16.00
N ILE A 123 -18.80 -16.68 17.02
CA ILE A 123 -20.12 -16.22 17.50
C ILE A 123 -20.81 -15.42 16.39
N THR A 124 -20.08 -14.51 15.75
CA THR A 124 -20.62 -13.72 14.62
C THR A 124 -21.08 -14.63 13.49
N PHE A 125 -20.26 -15.61 13.09
CA PHE A 125 -20.63 -16.61 12.09
C PHE A 125 -21.92 -17.35 12.47
N THR A 126 -21.99 -17.87 13.70
CA THR A 126 -23.14 -18.65 14.19
C THR A 126 -24.43 -17.82 14.18
N VAL A 127 -24.36 -16.59 14.69
CA VAL A 127 -25.51 -15.67 14.74
C VAL A 127 -25.95 -15.28 13.33
N VAL A 128 -25.02 -14.92 12.45
CA VAL A 128 -25.33 -14.56 11.06
C VAL A 128 -25.90 -15.75 10.30
N PHE A 129 -25.34 -16.94 10.48
CA PHE A 129 -25.82 -18.16 9.84
C PHE A 129 -27.26 -18.49 10.29
N ALA A 130 -27.53 -18.48 11.60
CA ALA A 130 -28.86 -18.71 12.15
C ALA A 130 -29.87 -17.64 11.69
N PHE A 131 -29.44 -16.37 11.65
CA PHE A 131 -30.26 -15.26 11.19
C PHE A 131 -30.61 -15.41 9.71
N VAL A 132 -29.62 -15.66 8.84
CA VAL A 132 -29.87 -15.86 7.41
C VAL A 132 -30.82 -17.02 7.23
N TYR A 133 -30.59 -18.18 7.84
CA TYR A 133 -31.46 -19.34 7.66
C TYR A 133 -32.91 -19.09 8.12
N SER A 134 -33.09 -18.42 9.27
CA SER A 134 -34.42 -18.20 9.86
C SER A 134 -35.17 -17.01 9.23
N PHE A 135 -34.46 -15.97 8.82
CA PHE A 135 -35.04 -14.70 8.35
C PHE A 135 -34.92 -14.49 6.83
N LEU A 136 -34.29 -15.39 6.06
CA LEU A 136 -34.22 -15.25 4.59
C LEU A 136 -35.60 -15.10 3.94
N PRO A 137 -36.66 -15.85 4.33
CA PRO A 137 -38.00 -15.65 3.75
C PRO A 137 -38.53 -14.24 3.97
N LEU A 138 -38.22 -13.64 5.14
CA LEU A 138 -38.59 -12.27 5.47
C LEU A 138 -37.82 -11.25 4.63
N LEU A 139 -36.57 -11.56 4.25
CA LEU A 139 -35.75 -10.67 3.43
C LEU A 139 -36.25 -10.53 1.98
N GLN A 140 -37.02 -11.49 1.49
CA GLN A 140 -37.56 -11.49 0.11
C GLN A 140 -38.51 -10.32 -0.15
N LEU A 141 -39.16 -9.82 0.91
CA LEU A 141 -40.12 -8.72 0.84
C LEU A 141 -39.45 -7.35 0.75
N LEU A 142 -38.16 -7.22 1.08
CA LEU A 142 -37.53 -5.89 1.13
C LEU A 142 -37.46 -5.22 -0.25
N PRO A 143 -37.79 -3.93 -0.35
CA PRO A 143 -37.51 -3.14 -1.54
C PRO A 143 -36.02 -3.06 -1.81
N ARG A 144 -35.68 -3.10 -3.11
CA ARG A 144 -34.32 -2.83 -3.57
C ARG A 144 -33.86 -1.43 -3.17
N ALA A 145 -34.76 -0.45 -3.13
CA ALA A 145 -34.45 0.92 -2.70
C ALA A 145 -33.89 0.98 -1.28
N THR A 146 -34.43 0.18 -0.35
CA THR A 146 -33.97 0.12 1.04
C THR A 146 -32.57 -0.50 1.13
N LEU A 147 -32.31 -1.56 0.37
CA LEU A 147 -30.99 -2.17 0.28
C LEU A 147 -29.96 -1.19 -0.28
N SER A 148 -30.30 -0.47 -1.35
CA SER A 148 -29.44 0.57 -1.94
C SER A 148 -29.14 1.70 -0.94
N ALA A 149 -30.15 2.17 -0.19
CA ALA A 149 -29.96 3.20 0.82
C ALA A 149 -29.00 2.76 1.94
N VAL A 150 -29.11 1.51 2.40
CA VAL A 150 -28.18 0.94 3.39
C VAL A 150 -26.76 0.88 2.82
N VAL A 151 -26.58 0.44 1.56
CA VAL A 151 -25.26 0.40 0.92
C VAL A 151 -24.66 1.81 0.84
N ILE A 152 -25.41 2.81 0.36
CA ILE A 152 -24.94 4.21 0.28
C ILE A 152 -24.53 4.72 1.67
N TYR A 153 -25.37 4.50 2.69
CA TYR A 153 -25.06 4.90 4.06
C TYR A 153 -23.75 4.27 4.57
N THR A 154 -23.55 2.97 4.32
CA THR A 154 -22.32 2.29 4.73
C THR A 154 -21.09 2.80 3.98
N MET A 155 -21.22 3.13 2.69
CA MET A 155 -20.11 3.66 1.87
C MET A 155 -19.71 5.07 2.32
N VAL A 156 -20.68 5.94 2.62
CA VAL A 156 -20.40 7.27 3.18
C VAL A 156 -19.67 7.16 4.53
N GLY A 157 -20.02 6.17 5.36
CA GLY A 157 -19.32 5.91 6.61
C GLY A 157 -17.90 5.34 6.46
N LEU A 158 -17.56 4.78 5.29
CA LEU A 158 -16.24 4.26 4.98
C LEU A 158 -15.31 5.32 4.37
N LEU A 159 -15.88 6.40 3.82
CA LEU A 159 -15.07 7.51 3.31
C LEU A 159 -14.21 8.05 4.46
N PRO A 160 -12.88 8.09 4.30
CA PRO A 160 -12.02 8.77 5.26
C PRO A 160 -12.44 10.24 5.35
N PRO A 161 -12.01 11.01 6.37
CA PRO A 161 -12.19 12.45 6.41
C PRO A 161 -11.39 13.11 5.27
N PHE A 162 -11.93 13.00 4.06
CA PHE A 162 -11.37 13.39 2.78
C PHE A 162 -10.74 14.80 2.80
N PRO A 163 -11.37 15.83 3.41
CA PRO A 163 -10.74 17.14 3.47
C PRO A 163 -9.47 17.15 4.32
N LYS A 164 -9.43 16.43 5.45
CA LYS A 164 -8.30 16.51 6.39
C LYS A 164 -7.02 15.92 5.81
N SER A 165 -7.11 14.75 5.14
CA SER A 165 -5.94 14.08 4.57
C SER A 165 -5.36 14.85 3.38
N ILE A 166 -6.22 15.42 2.53
CA ILE A 166 -5.76 16.23 1.37
C ILE A 166 -5.16 17.56 1.85
N ILE A 167 -5.80 18.23 2.80
CA ILE A 167 -5.27 19.48 3.39
C ILE A 167 -3.92 19.24 4.05
N PHE A 168 -3.75 18.11 4.75
CA PHE A 168 -2.45 17.72 5.32
C PHE A 168 -1.39 17.54 4.23
N LEU A 169 -1.71 16.81 3.15
CA LEU A 169 -0.79 16.55 2.05
C LEU A 169 -0.34 17.84 1.34
N ILE A 170 -1.27 18.78 1.17
CA ILE A 170 -1.00 20.13 0.65
C ILE A 170 -0.13 20.92 1.63
N GLY A 171 -0.42 20.86 2.94
CA GLY A 171 0.34 21.55 3.98
C GLY A 171 1.81 21.12 4.06
N VAL A 172 2.10 19.83 3.84
CA VAL A 172 3.47 19.28 3.79
C VAL A 172 4.13 19.44 2.41
N ARG A 173 3.44 20.08 1.44
CA ARG A 173 3.91 20.29 0.06
C ARG A 173 4.29 18.98 -0.67
N ALA A 174 3.61 17.89 -0.36
CA ALA A 174 3.83 16.58 -0.99
C ALA A 174 3.12 16.50 -2.37
N TRP A 175 3.50 17.39 -3.29
CA TRP A 175 2.86 17.54 -4.61
C TRP A 175 2.89 16.26 -5.45
N ASN A 176 4.00 15.52 -5.40
CA ASN A 176 4.13 14.27 -6.15
C ASN A 176 3.13 13.20 -5.67
N ASP A 177 2.91 13.11 -4.36
CA ASP A 177 1.99 12.14 -3.77
C ASP A 177 0.54 12.54 -4.06
N LEU A 178 0.25 13.86 -4.07
CA LEU A 178 -1.06 14.39 -4.45
C LEU A 178 -1.39 14.10 -5.93
N ILE A 179 -0.44 14.32 -6.84
CA ILE A 179 -0.61 14.01 -8.26
C ILE A 179 -0.87 12.52 -8.46
N LEU A 180 -0.08 11.67 -7.80
CA LEU A 180 -0.25 10.22 -7.86
C LEU A 180 -1.65 9.80 -7.36
N LEU A 181 -2.09 10.35 -6.23
CA LEU A 181 -3.43 10.11 -5.68
C LEU A 181 -4.54 10.48 -6.67
N VAL A 182 -4.48 11.69 -7.24
CA VAL A 182 -5.49 12.18 -8.19
C VAL A 182 -5.50 11.30 -9.43
N LEU A 183 -4.32 10.92 -9.95
CA LEU A 183 -4.21 10.13 -11.16
C LEU A 183 -4.74 8.70 -10.94
N VAL A 184 -4.38 8.04 -9.83
CA VAL A 184 -4.95 6.73 -9.45
C VAL A 184 -6.48 6.82 -9.30
N PHE A 185 -6.99 7.88 -8.68
CA PHE A 185 -8.43 8.10 -8.54
C PHE A 185 -9.12 8.24 -9.89
N LEU A 186 -8.59 9.07 -10.79
CA LEU A 186 -9.15 9.27 -12.13
C LEU A 186 -9.12 7.97 -12.95
N ILE A 187 -8.02 7.22 -12.96
CA ILE A 187 -7.95 5.92 -13.65
C ILE A 187 -8.98 4.95 -13.06
N THR A 188 -9.10 4.89 -11.73
CA THR A 188 -10.04 3.98 -11.06
C THR A 188 -11.50 4.28 -11.41
N VAL A 189 -11.86 5.58 -11.47
CA VAL A 189 -13.23 6.03 -11.75
C VAL A 189 -13.59 5.93 -13.23
N PHE A 190 -12.69 6.33 -14.13
CA PHE A 190 -12.99 6.45 -15.56
C PHE A 190 -12.60 5.23 -16.39
N VAL A 191 -11.66 4.40 -15.93
CA VAL A 191 -11.19 3.21 -16.66
C VAL A 191 -11.68 1.95 -15.98
N SER A 192 -11.07 1.59 -14.85
CA SER A 192 -11.47 0.45 -14.04
C SER A 192 -10.67 0.41 -12.74
N VAL A 193 -11.21 -0.30 -11.75
CA VAL A 193 -10.50 -0.59 -10.49
C VAL A 193 -9.22 -1.39 -10.75
N GLU A 194 -9.26 -2.37 -11.66
CA GLU A 194 -8.11 -3.21 -11.99
C GLU A 194 -6.94 -2.38 -12.56
N SER A 195 -7.23 -1.50 -13.53
CA SER A 195 -6.23 -0.61 -14.14
C SER A 195 -5.67 0.40 -13.13
N GLY A 196 -6.50 0.95 -12.25
CA GLY A 196 -6.09 1.90 -11.22
C GLY A 196 -5.06 1.30 -10.25
N ILE A 197 -5.27 0.05 -9.85
CA ILE A 197 -4.37 -0.68 -8.95
C ILE A 197 -3.06 -1.04 -9.65
N LEU A 198 -3.13 -1.56 -10.87
CA LEU A 198 -1.92 -1.89 -11.64
C LEU A 198 -1.05 -0.64 -11.82
N PHE A 199 -1.67 0.49 -12.12
CA PHE A 199 -0.98 1.78 -12.20
C PHE A 199 -0.36 2.17 -10.85
N ALA A 200 -1.12 2.11 -9.74
CA ALA A 200 -0.63 2.49 -8.42
C ALA A 200 0.59 1.67 -7.99
N ILE A 201 0.56 0.34 -8.21
CA ILE A 201 1.67 -0.56 -7.90
C ILE A 201 2.89 -0.23 -8.77
N SER A 202 2.69 -0.09 -10.08
CA SER A 202 3.77 0.23 -11.02
C SER A 202 4.42 1.57 -10.68
N ALA A 203 3.62 2.60 -10.42
CA ALA A 203 4.09 3.91 -10.01
C ALA A 203 4.86 3.85 -8.69
N SER A 204 4.38 3.09 -7.70
CA SER A 204 5.08 2.89 -6.44
C SER A 204 6.47 2.28 -6.63
N VAL A 205 6.58 1.22 -7.45
CA VAL A 205 7.86 0.58 -7.78
C VAL A 205 8.80 1.57 -8.46
N VAL A 206 8.32 2.32 -9.45
CA VAL A 206 9.13 3.34 -10.14
C VAL A 206 9.62 4.43 -9.18
N VAL A 207 8.76 4.90 -8.28
CA VAL A 207 9.14 5.91 -7.27
C VAL A 207 10.19 5.36 -6.32
N VAL A 208 10.05 4.12 -5.84
CA VAL A 208 11.04 3.48 -4.97
C VAL A 208 12.37 3.31 -5.67
N ILE A 209 12.36 2.82 -6.91
CA ILE A 209 13.58 2.68 -7.73
C ILE A 209 14.26 4.04 -7.91
N LYS A 210 13.49 5.08 -8.26
CA LYS A 210 14.04 6.44 -8.43
C LYS A 210 14.65 6.99 -7.13
N ARG A 211 14.01 6.73 -5.98
CA ARG A 211 14.54 7.17 -4.67
C ARG A 211 15.79 6.38 -4.27
N THR A 212 15.90 5.12 -4.69
CA THR A 212 17.03 4.24 -4.36
C THR A 212 18.23 4.48 -5.30
N ASN A 213 17.99 4.92 -6.54
CA ASN A 213 19.02 5.18 -7.55
C ASN A 213 19.66 6.59 -7.48
N LEU A 214 19.75 7.20 -6.29
CA LEU A 214 20.33 8.54 -6.12
C LEU A 214 21.67 8.44 -5.35
N PRO A 215 22.81 8.30 -6.07
CA PRO A 215 24.13 8.12 -5.47
C PRO A 215 24.44 9.09 -4.34
N ARG A 216 24.52 8.59 -3.11
CA ARG A 216 25.02 9.36 -1.96
C ARG A 216 26.54 9.32 -1.93
N ILE A 217 27.14 10.25 -2.69
CA ILE A 217 28.57 10.53 -2.67
C ILE A 217 28.74 11.87 -1.98
N LYS A 218 29.51 11.88 -0.89
CA LYS A 218 29.79 13.09 -0.10
C LYS A 218 31.26 13.45 -0.19
N LEU A 219 31.54 14.75 -0.26
CA LEU A 219 32.90 15.25 -0.18
C LEU A 219 33.20 15.66 1.25
N LEU A 220 34.26 15.10 1.82
CA LEU A 220 34.68 15.42 3.18
C LEU A 220 35.79 16.47 3.16
N GLY A 221 35.69 17.40 4.09
CA GLY A 221 36.73 18.39 4.35
C GLY A 221 37.11 18.37 5.82
N ARG A 222 38.21 19.05 6.15
CA ARG A 222 38.73 19.09 7.51
C ARG A 222 38.12 20.27 8.27
N VAL A 223 37.72 20.04 9.52
CA VAL A 223 37.25 21.12 10.41
C VAL A 223 38.43 22.01 10.81
N SER A 224 38.26 23.32 10.71
CA SER A 224 39.26 24.31 11.13
C SER A 224 39.58 24.16 12.62
N GLY A 225 40.86 23.89 12.96
CA GLY A 225 41.31 23.71 14.35
C GLY A 225 41.35 22.26 14.84
N SER A 226 40.84 21.30 14.07
CA SER A 226 40.97 19.86 14.35
C SER A 226 41.88 19.19 13.32
N THR A 227 42.70 18.23 13.78
CA THR A 227 43.53 17.40 12.90
C THR A 227 42.88 16.06 12.55
N THR A 228 41.82 15.66 13.27
CA THR A 228 41.23 14.32 13.19
C THR A 228 39.77 14.32 12.75
N GLU A 229 39.13 15.49 12.63
CA GLU A 229 37.71 15.59 12.36
C GLU A 229 37.42 16.02 10.92
N PHE A 230 36.62 15.20 10.24
CA PHE A 230 36.23 15.37 8.85
C PHE A 230 34.70 15.36 8.74
N HIS A 231 34.14 16.36 8.03
CA HIS A 231 32.70 16.50 7.84
C HIS A 231 32.36 16.80 6.38
N PRO A 232 31.12 16.52 5.94
CA PRO A 232 30.71 16.81 4.58
C PRO A 232 30.67 18.31 4.32
N ILE A 233 31.44 18.78 3.34
CA ILE A 233 31.63 20.22 3.04
C ILE A 233 30.31 20.93 2.67
N HIS A 234 29.39 20.22 2.02
CA HIS A 234 28.11 20.78 1.57
C HIS A 234 26.94 20.59 2.54
N GLU A 235 27.11 19.79 3.59
CA GLU A 235 26.06 19.51 4.60
C GLU A 235 26.41 20.09 5.98
N SER A 236 27.66 20.51 6.22
CA SER A 236 28.08 21.15 7.47
C SER A 236 27.46 22.54 7.63
N ASN A 237 26.89 22.82 8.80
CA ASN A 237 26.46 24.17 9.18
C ASN A 237 27.65 25.16 9.14
N ASP A 238 27.40 26.42 8.80
CA ASP A 238 28.42 27.51 8.73
C ASP A 238 29.25 27.69 10.01
N GLU A 239 28.81 27.13 11.14
CA GLU A 239 29.55 27.11 12.41
C GLU A 239 30.82 26.23 12.36
N LEU A 240 30.77 25.11 11.63
CA LEU A 240 31.92 24.26 11.39
C LEU A 240 32.60 24.77 10.12
N ARG A 241 33.67 25.56 10.26
CA ARG A 241 34.50 25.97 9.11
C ARG A 241 35.23 24.76 8.54
N VAL A 242 34.58 24.04 7.63
CA VAL A 242 35.12 22.88 6.93
C VAL A 242 35.81 23.35 5.65
N SER A 243 37.08 22.99 5.46
CA SER A 243 37.84 23.36 4.25
C SER A 243 38.40 22.14 3.52
N HIS A 244 38.57 22.30 2.21
CA HIS A 244 39.31 21.33 1.40
C HIS A 244 40.78 21.28 1.83
N ILE A 245 41.39 20.10 1.68
CA ILE A 245 42.84 19.95 1.83
C ILE A 245 43.46 20.12 0.45
N ASP A 246 44.40 21.05 0.32
CA ASP A 246 45.05 21.32 -0.96
C ASP A 246 45.71 20.07 -1.53
N GLY A 247 45.34 19.72 -2.77
CA GLY A 247 45.83 18.56 -3.48
C GLY A 247 45.29 17.21 -3.01
N MET A 248 44.33 17.17 -2.07
CA MET A 248 43.74 15.92 -1.58
C MET A 248 42.21 15.95 -1.63
N LEU A 249 41.61 14.92 -2.22
CA LEU A 249 40.16 14.75 -2.31
C LEU A 249 39.72 13.61 -1.41
N ILE A 250 38.87 13.88 -0.41
CA ILE A 250 38.31 12.84 0.45
C ILE A 250 36.85 12.61 0.04
N VAL A 251 36.56 11.40 -0.43
CA VAL A 251 35.25 11.04 -0.97
C VAL A 251 34.67 9.92 -0.11
N CYS A 252 33.53 10.19 0.52
CA CYS A 252 32.76 9.18 1.23
C CYS A 252 31.67 8.62 0.31
N VAL A 253 31.70 7.30 0.12
CA VAL A 253 30.71 6.57 -0.69
C VAL A 253 29.85 5.76 0.26
N GLU A 254 28.61 6.23 0.49
CA GLU A 254 27.66 5.58 1.41
C GLU A 254 26.85 4.46 0.75
N GLU A 255 26.88 4.36 -0.59
CA GLU A 255 26.05 3.40 -1.31
C GLU A 255 26.71 2.05 -1.54
N PRO A 256 25.91 0.96 -1.52
CA PRO A 256 26.41 -0.33 -1.96
C PRO A 256 26.80 -0.28 -3.45
N LEU A 257 27.93 -0.89 -3.78
CA LEU A 257 28.39 -1.00 -5.17
C LEU A 257 27.77 -2.23 -5.81
N TYR A 258 27.04 -2.06 -6.92
CA TYR A 258 26.48 -3.16 -7.71
C TYR A 258 26.45 -2.82 -9.20
N PHE A 259 26.40 -3.83 -10.07
CA PHE A 259 26.58 -3.66 -11.52
C PHE A 259 25.82 -2.46 -12.12
N ALA A 260 24.56 -2.27 -11.74
CA ALA A 260 23.71 -1.23 -12.32
C ALA A 260 24.08 0.22 -11.92
N ASN A 261 24.78 0.46 -10.80
CA ASN A 261 25.16 1.81 -10.37
C ASN A 261 26.63 2.18 -10.65
N THR A 262 27.48 1.22 -11.03
CA THR A 262 28.92 1.43 -11.28
C THR A 262 29.21 2.55 -12.28
N ALA A 263 28.51 2.58 -13.42
CA ALA A 263 28.69 3.59 -14.45
C ALA A 263 28.33 5.00 -13.95
N GLN A 264 27.27 5.10 -13.14
CA GLN A 264 26.81 6.37 -12.57
C GLN A 264 27.79 6.89 -11.51
N ILE A 265 28.28 6.00 -10.63
CA ILE A 265 29.28 6.34 -9.61
C ILE A 265 30.59 6.77 -10.28
N ARG A 266 31.08 6.04 -11.28
CA ARG A 266 32.29 6.40 -12.03
C ARG A 266 32.18 7.80 -12.66
N GLY A 267 31.05 8.10 -13.29
CA GLY A 267 30.81 9.43 -13.87
C GLY A 267 30.82 10.55 -12.83
N ARG A 268 30.26 10.31 -11.64
CA ARG A 268 30.26 11.28 -10.54
C ARG A 268 31.64 11.46 -9.92
N LEU A 269 32.40 10.39 -9.75
CA LEU A 269 33.78 10.45 -9.25
C LEU A 269 34.70 11.22 -10.21
N ASN A 270 34.60 10.95 -11.52
CA ASN A 270 35.33 11.73 -12.52
C ASN A 270 34.98 13.22 -12.45
N ARG A 271 33.70 13.54 -12.26
CA ARG A 271 33.26 14.94 -12.13
C ARG A 271 33.82 15.59 -10.86
N LEU A 272 33.87 14.87 -9.74
CA LEU A 272 34.48 15.34 -8.50
C LEU A 272 35.99 15.57 -8.65
N GLU A 273 36.70 14.67 -9.33
CA GLU A 273 38.14 14.80 -9.57
C GLU A 273 38.48 16.01 -10.46
N LEU A 274 37.63 16.29 -11.46
CA LEU A 274 37.83 17.41 -12.37
C LEU A 274 37.44 18.75 -11.73
N PHE A 275 36.28 18.82 -11.08
CA PHE A 275 35.69 20.11 -10.69
C PHE A 275 35.70 20.39 -9.19
N GLY A 276 35.98 19.40 -8.35
CA GLY A 276 35.98 19.54 -6.89
C GLY A 276 34.60 19.68 -6.24
N ASP A 277 33.54 19.85 -7.04
CA ASP A 277 32.18 20.00 -6.57
C ASP A 277 31.20 19.36 -7.57
N MET A 278 30.23 18.63 -7.04
CA MET A 278 29.14 18.01 -7.79
C MET A 278 28.15 19.02 -8.38
N ARG A 279 28.15 20.28 -7.92
CA ARG A 279 27.24 21.34 -8.38
C ARG A 279 27.75 22.08 -9.62
N VAL A 280 29.04 21.95 -9.95
CA VAL A 280 29.67 22.64 -11.08
C VAL A 280 29.22 22.03 -12.40
N HIS A 281 28.84 22.87 -13.37
CA HIS A 281 28.40 22.41 -14.69
C HIS A 281 29.59 21.83 -15.48
N PRO A 282 29.43 20.72 -16.24
CA PRO A 282 30.53 20.10 -17.01
C PRO A 282 31.20 20.99 -18.07
N SER A 283 30.65 22.17 -18.33
CA SER A 283 31.14 23.13 -19.32
C SER A 283 32.01 24.23 -18.71
N GLU A 284 32.14 24.27 -17.38
CA GLU A 284 33.02 25.22 -16.71
C GLU A 284 34.47 24.74 -16.73
N ASP A 285 35.41 25.67 -16.54
CA ASP A 285 36.83 25.34 -16.45
C ASP A 285 37.17 24.63 -15.13
N ARG A 286 38.27 23.86 -15.17
CA ARG A 286 38.76 23.06 -14.04
C ARG A 286 39.10 23.98 -12.85
N ARG A 287 38.41 23.80 -11.72
CA ARG A 287 38.56 24.66 -10.53
C ARG A 287 39.67 24.22 -9.56
N LEU A 288 40.07 22.95 -9.58
CA LEU A 288 41.08 22.43 -8.65
C LEU A 288 42.46 22.26 -9.30
N PRO A 289 43.56 22.55 -8.56
CA PRO A 289 44.90 22.12 -8.94
C PRO A 289 44.96 20.58 -9.07
N PRO A 290 45.95 20.02 -9.79
CA PRO A 290 46.04 18.58 -10.00
C PRO A 290 46.04 17.83 -8.66
N THR A 291 45.04 16.98 -8.48
CA THR A 291 44.86 16.15 -7.29
C THR A 291 46.06 15.23 -7.12
N ARG A 292 46.76 15.30 -5.99
CA ARG A 292 47.91 14.43 -5.68
C ARG A 292 47.47 13.12 -5.07
N ALA A 293 46.38 13.12 -4.31
CA ALA A 293 45.83 11.93 -3.67
C ALA A 293 44.30 11.99 -3.59
N ILE A 294 43.65 10.84 -3.75
CA ILE A 294 42.22 10.65 -3.50
C ILE A 294 42.09 9.62 -2.39
N VAL A 295 41.36 9.97 -1.34
CA VAL A 295 41.05 9.09 -0.21
C VAL A 295 39.59 8.69 -0.33
N PHE A 296 39.34 7.39 -0.47
CA PHE A 296 37.98 6.84 -0.44
C PHE A 296 37.65 6.36 0.96
N GLU A 297 36.57 6.89 1.53
CA GLU A 297 35.98 6.38 2.75
C GLU A 297 34.78 5.49 2.43
N PHE A 298 34.90 4.22 2.82
CA PHE A 298 33.87 3.18 2.63
C PHE A 298 33.25 2.71 3.95
N SER A 299 33.50 3.41 5.06
CA SER A 299 33.02 3.05 6.40
C SER A 299 31.49 2.90 6.47
N MET A 300 30.77 3.66 5.64
CA MET A 300 29.31 3.68 5.54
C MET A 300 28.75 2.78 4.42
N MET A 301 29.61 2.08 3.67
CA MET A 301 29.19 1.20 2.58
C MET A 301 28.78 -0.16 3.11
N HIS A 302 27.53 -0.55 2.86
CA HIS A 302 26.97 -1.79 3.44
C HIS A 302 27.23 -3.06 2.64
N SER A 303 27.47 -2.98 1.32
CA SER A 303 27.74 -4.16 0.50
C SER A 303 28.45 -3.81 -0.81
N VAL A 304 29.27 -4.74 -1.31
CA VAL A 304 29.90 -4.66 -2.64
C VAL A 304 29.58 -5.95 -3.39
N ASP A 305 28.98 -5.83 -4.56
CA ASP A 305 28.77 -6.93 -5.50
C ASP A 305 30.08 -7.18 -6.26
N GLY A 306 30.59 -8.40 -6.18
CA GLY A 306 31.91 -8.79 -6.70
C GLY A 306 31.87 -9.52 -8.05
N ARG A 307 30.75 -9.46 -8.77
CA ARG A 307 30.59 -10.08 -10.10
C ARG A 307 31.16 -9.24 -11.24
#